data_AF-A0A9D9DA30-F1
#
_entry.id   AF-A0A9D9DA30-F1
#
_cell.length_a   1.000
_cell.length_b   1.000
_cell.length_c   1.000
_cell.angle_alpha   90.00
_cell.angle_beta   90.00
_cell.angle_gamma   90.00
#
_symmetry.space_group_name_H-M   'P 1'
#
loop_
_entity.id
_entity.type
_entity.pdbx_description
1 polymer ?
#
loop_
_entity_poly.entity_id
_entity_poly.type
_entity_poly.pdbx_seq_one_letter_code
_entity_poly.pdbx_strand_id
1 'polypeptide(L)' 'HTVMFCADGERVDLSHHASSRATFARGALRAAQWLQGKAPGYYTMPEVLDL' A
#
# COMPACT_ATOMS: atom_id res chain seq x y z
N HIS A 1 8.82 -7.85 3.14
CA HIS A 1 9.64 -6.81 3.76
C HIS A 1 9.22 -6.66 5.22
N THR A 2 10.19 -6.44 6.10
CA THR A 2 9.95 -6.25 7.53
C THR A 2 10.71 -5.03 7.98
N VAL A 3 10.03 -4.13 8.69
CA VAL A 3 10.62 -3.02 9.44
C VAL A 3 10.48 -3.35 10.91
N MET A 4 11.55 -3.19 11.67
CA MET A 4 11.58 -3.50 13.10
C MET A 4 11.93 -2.24 13.88
N PHE A 5 11.20 -2.01 14.98
CA PHE A 5 11.50 -1.01 15.99
C PHE A 5 11.84 -1.75 17.28
N CYS A 6 13.06 -1.58 17.80
CA CYS A 6 13.58 -2.33 18.94
C CYS A 6 13.94 -1.38 20.09
N ALA A 7 13.55 -1.75 21.31
CA ALA A 7 13.93 -1.08 22.55
C ALA A 7 14.26 -2.13 23.62
N ASP A 8 14.79 -1.72 24.77
CA ASP A 8 15.09 -2.65 25.86
C ASP A 8 13.79 -3.30 26.37
N GLY A 9 13.71 -4.62 26.24
CA GLY A 9 12.55 -5.41 26.70
C GLY A 9 11.37 -5.48 25.72
N GLU A 10 11.42 -4.78 24.57
CA GLU A 10 10.32 -4.82 23.61
C GLU A 10 10.75 -4.66 22.13
N ARG A 11 9.90 -5.16 21.23
CA ARG A 11 10.08 -5.07 19.78
C ARG A 11 8.72 -4.99 19.08
N VAL A 12 8.62 -4.08 18.12
CA VAL A 12 7.46 -3.95 17.24
C VAL A 12 7.89 -4.21 15.80
N ASP A 13 7.19 -5.14 15.15
CA ASP A 13 7.46 -5.51 13.76
C ASP A 13 6.31 -5.13 12.84
N LEU A 14 6.64 -4.51 11.72
CA LEU A 14 5.73 -4.28 10.61
C LEU A 14 6.21 -5.09 9.41
N SER A 15 5.47 -6.16 9.09
CA SER A 15 5.82 -7.10 8.02
C SER A 15 4.78 -7.13 6.89
N HIS A 16 5.25 -7.00 5.65
CA HIS A 16 4.48 -7.24 4.44
C HIS A 16 5.03 -8.46 3.68
N HIS A 17 4.19 -9.46 3.45
CA HIS A 17 4.55 -10.66 2.68
C HIS A 17 3.65 -10.77 1.45
N ALA A 18 4.25 -10.85 0.26
CA ALA A 18 3.53 -11.03 -1.00
C ALA A 18 3.81 -12.43 -1.55
N SER A 19 2.81 -13.31 -1.50
CA SER A 19 2.90 -14.69 -2.00
C SER A 19 2.74 -14.79 -3.52
N SER A 20 2.22 -13.77 -4.17
CA SER A 20 2.12 -13.68 -5.63
C SER A 20 2.02 -12.23 -6.10
N ARG A 21 2.21 -12.02 -7.41
CA ARG A 21 2.07 -10.70 -8.04
C ARG A 21 0.62 -10.24 -8.17
N ALA A 22 -0.36 -11.11 -7.90
CA ALA A 22 -1.78 -10.79 -8.02
C ALA A 22 -2.21 -9.64 -7.10
N THR A 23 -1.52 -9.44 -5.97
CA THR A 23 -1.81 -8.31 -5.06
C THR A 23 -1.61 -6.95 -5.73
N PHE A 24 -0.55 -6.81 -6.53
CA PHE A 24 -0.26 -5.56 -7.24
C PHE A 24 -1.25 -5.32 -8.38
N ALA A 25 -1.64 -6.38 -9.09
CA ALA A 25 -2.67 -6.29 -10.13
C ALA A 25 -4.02 -5.83 -9.57
N ARG A 26 -4.44 -6.36 -8.41
CA ARG A 26 -5.66 -5.89 -7.72
C ARG A 26 -5.54 -4.42 -7.31
N GLY A 27 -4.38 -4.00 -6.81
CA GLY A 27 -4.12 -2.59 -6.48
C GLY A 27 -4.24 -1.67 -7.70
N ALA A 28 -3.70 -2.08 -8.85
CA ALA A 28 -3.81 -1.33 -10.10
C ALA A 28 -5.26 -1.23 -10.59
N LEU A 29 -6.04 -2.32 -10.52
CA LEU A 29 -7.46 -2.30 -10.87
C LEU A 29 -8.27 -1.38 -9.93
N ARG A 30 -7.98 -1.40 -8.64
CA ARG A 30 -8.59 -0.48 -7.67
C ARG A 30 -8.26 0.98 -8.01
N ALA A 31 -7.00 1.30 -8.31
CA ALA A 31 -6.60 2.64 -8.71
C ALA A 31 -7.31 3.09 -10.01
N ALA A 32 -7.43 2.20 -10.99
CA ALA A 32 -8.16 2.49 -12.23
C ALA A 32 -9.64 2.82 -11.99
N GLN A 33 -10.30 2.08 -11.09
CA GLN A 33 -11.69 2.37 -10.69
C GLN A 33 -11.79 3.70 -9.93
N TRP A 34 -10.86 3.96 -9.00
CA TRP A 34 -10.83 5.20 -8.21
C TRP A 34 -10.60 6.46 -9.06
N LEU A 35 -9.86 6.34 -10.17
CA LEU A 35 -9.60 7.45 -11.08
C LEU A 35 -10.84 7.94 -11.85
N GLN A 36 -11.93 7.17 -11.86
CA GLN A 36 -13.15 7.57 -12.56
C GLN A 36 -13.70 8.88 -11.99
N GLY A 37 -13.76 9.92 -12.83
CA GLY A 37 -14.25 11.24 -12.43
C GLY A 37 -13.25 12.11 -11.67
N LYS A 38 -11.99 11.67 -11.50
CA LYS A 38 -10.92 12.52 -10.95
C LYS A 38 -10.42 13.51 -12.00
N ALA A 39 -10.02 14.69 -11.54
CA ALA A 39 -9.37 15.69 -12.39
C ALA A 39 -8.02 15.16 -12.92
N PRO A 40 -7.45 15.74 -13.99
CA PRO A 40 -6.07 15.43 -14.39
C PRO A 40 -5.10 15.79 -13.26
N GLY A 41 -4.17 14.88 -12.95
CA GLY A 41 -3.21 15.06 -11.88
C GLY A 41 -2.26 13.88 -11.75
N TYR A 42 -1.22 14.05 -10.94
CA TYR A 42 -0.35 12.96 -10.51
C TYR A 42 -0.84 12.44 -9.17
N TYR A 43 -1.38 11.22 -9.18
CA TYR A 43 -1.95 10.57 -7.99
C TYR A 43 -1.08 9.40 -7.56
N THR A 44 -1.08 9.13 -6.27
CA THR A 44 -0.31 8.06 -5.62
C THR A 44 -1.23 7.09 -4.88
N MET A 45 -0.71 5.91 -4.51
CA MET A 45 -1.51 4.91 -3.81
C MET A 45 -2.06 5.35 -2.44
N PRO A 46 -1.40 6.19 -1.62
CA PRO A 46 -2.01 6.76 -0.42
C PRO A 46 -3.36 7.43 -0.69
N GLU A 47 -3.46 8.24 -1.76
CA GLU A 47 -4.71 8.91 -2.14
C GLU A 47 -5.80 7.93 -2.61
N VAL A 48 -5.41 6.81 -3.24
CA VAL A 48 -6.33 5.72 -3.63
C VAL A 48 -6.83 4.93 -2.40
N LEU A 49 -6.08 4.96 -1.30
CA LEU A 49 -6.31 4.18 -0.09
C LEU A 49 -6.85 5.03 1.08
N ASP A 50 -7.02 6.35 0.87
CA ASP A 50 -7.41 7.33 1.90
C ASP A 50 -6.46 7.31 3.12
N LEU A 51 -5.15 7.29 2.85
CA LEU A 51 -4.06 7.26 3.83
C LEU A 51 -3.26 8.57 3.87
#